data_AF-A0A9X4HA64-F1
#
_entry.id   AF-A0A9X4HA64-F1
#
_cell.length_a   1.000
_cell.length_b   1.000
_cell.length_c   1.000
_cell.angle_alpha   90.00
_cell.angle_beta   90.00
_cell.angle_gamma   90.00
#
_symmetry.space_group_name_H-M   'P 1'
#
loop_
_entity.id
_entity.type
_entity.pdbx_description
1 polymer ?
#
loop_
_entity_poly.entity_id
_entity_poly.type
_entity_poly.pdbx_seq_one_letter_code
_entity_poly.pdbx_strand_id
1 'polypeptide(L)'
;MNTPSVAQSPQKTRPGFFEEAFRDAVIPQHLRTFAEAFCTRFEVRGICDPMYCANVAAFETGLGDGSGNFNAVKTPTEADIAIVADRLLFAYSTCISAASTGTTQETIATMLRDALNGSSLEELLPAPVPALQSH
;
A
#
# COMPACT_ATOMS: atom_id res chain seq x y z
N MET A 1 -13.46 -16.48 29.14
CA MET A 1 -13.47 -17.32 27.92
C MET A 1 -12.33 -16.83 27.06
N ASN A 2 -11.23 -17.60 26.97
CA ASN A 2 -10.08 -17.24 26.17
C ASN A 2 -10.26 -17.89 24.80
N THR A 3 -10.66 -17.11 23.80
CA THR A 3 -10.66 -17.56 22.41
C THR A 3 -9.20 -17.61 21.94
N PRO A 4 -8.68 -18.73 21.44
CA PRO A 4 -7.38 -18.74 20.81
C PRO A 4 -7.47 -17.90 19.54
N SER A 5 -6.68 -16.82 19.46
CA SER A 5 -6.44 -16.12 18.20
C SER A 5 -5.76 -17.12 17.26
N VAL A 6 -6.48 -17.59 16.25
CA VAL A 6 -5.90 -18.42 15.20
C VAL A 6 -4.91 -17.53 14.48
N ALA A 7 -3.62 -17.78 14.68
CA ALA A 7 -2.58 -17.17 13.87
C ALA A 7 -2.81 -17.62 12.42
N GLN A 8 -3.47 -16.76 11.63
CA GLN A 8 -3.62 -16.98 10.21
C GLN A 8 -2.20 -16.92 9.62
N SER A 9 -1.77 -18.02 9.00
CA SER A 9 -0.51 -18.04 8.27
C SER A 9 -0.57 -16.98 7.17
N PRO A 10 0.52 -16.24 6.92
CA PRO A 10 0.56 -15.21 5.88
C PRO A 10 0.20 -15.85 4.54
N GLN A 11 -0.99 -15.52 4.05
CA GLN A 11 -1.50 -16.04 2.78
C GLN A 11 -0.96 -15.13 1.68
N LYS A 12 -0.13 -15.69 0.81
CA LYS A 12 0.42 -14.98 -0.34
C LYS A 12 -0.71 -14.49 -1.25
N THR A 13 -0.54 -13.29 -1.79
CA THR A 13 -1.36 -12.79 -2.90
C THR A 13 -1.36 -13.81 -4.04
N ARG A 14 -2.53 -14.03 -4.65
CA ARG A 14 -2.62 -14.97 -5.78
C ARG A 14 -1.80 -14.44 -6.96
N PRO A 15 -1.19 -15.32 -7.78
CA PRO A 15 -0.55 -14.89 -9.02
C PRO A 15 -1.50 -14.07 -9.90
N GLY A 16 -1.01 -12.98 -10.49
CA GLY A 16 -1.82 -12.13 -11.37
C GLY A 16 -2.73 -11.12 -10.65
N PHE A 17 -2.71 -11.04 -9.31
CA PHE A 17 -3.65 -10.21 -8.55
C PHE A 17 -3.54 -8.72 -8.92
N PHE A 18 -2.33 -8.17 -8.99
CA PHE A 18 -2.13 -6.75 -9.30
C PHE A 18 -2.34 -6.45 -10.79
N GLU A 19 -1.97 -7.37 -11.67
CA GLU A 19 -2.28 -7.28 -13.10
C GLU A 19 -3.79 -7.23 -13.34
N GLU A 20 -4.57 -7.99 -12.57
CA GLU A 20 -6.02 -7.94 -12.62
C GLU A 20 -6.57 -6.65 -12.02
N ALA A 21 -6.07 -6.23 -10.84
CA ALA A 21 -6.52 -5.01 -10.16
C ALA A 21 -6.30 -3.73 -11.00
N PHE A 22 -5.28 -3.74 -11.86
CA PHE A 22 -4.89 -2.59 -12.69
C PHE A 22 -5.18 -2.80 -14.18
N ARG A 23 -5.88 -3.86 -14.57
CA ARG A 23 -6.04 -4.29 -15.96
C ARG A 23 -6.43 -3.16 -16.93
N ASP A 24 -7.35 -2.32 -16.49
CA ASP A 24 -8.00 -1.32 -17.34
C ASP A 24 -7.42 0.10 -17.14
N ALA A 25 -6.29 0.24 -16.43
CA ALA A 25 -5.69 1.52 -16.08
C ALA A 25 -4.21 1.60 -16.44
N VAL A 26 -3.79 2.74 -17.03
CA VAL A 26 -2.38 3.08 -17.22
C VAL A 26 -1.92 3.90 -16.02
N ILE A 27 -1.32 3.22 -15.04
CA ILE A 27 -0.93 3.83 -13.77
C ILE A 27 0.55 4.23 -13.83
N PRO A 28 0.91 5.45 -13.40
CA PRO A 28 2.31 5.83 -13.22
C PRO A 28 3.05 4.84 -12.32
N GLN A 29 4.25 4.44 -12.72
CA GLN A 29 4.98 3.36 -12.06
C GLN A 29 5.14 3.57 -10.54
N HIS A 30 5.45 4.79 -10.09
CA HIS A 30 5.61 5.10 -8.67
C HIS A 30 4.31 4.88 -7.87
N LEU A 31 3.15 5.25 -8.41
CA LEU A 31 1.85 5.02 -7.75
C LEU A 31 1.48 3.54 -7.73
N ARG A 32 1.80 2.82 -8.81
CA ARG A 32 1.62 1.37 -8.88
C ARG A 32 2.50 0.68 -7.83
N THR A 33 3.80 0.99 -7.80
CA THR A 33 4.75 0.43 -6.82
C THR A 33 4.28 0.70 -5.39
N PHE A 34 3.85 1.93 -5.09
CA PHE A 34 3.30 2.26 -3.77
C PHE A 34 2.07 1.42 -3.42
N ALA A 35 1.10 1.32 -4.33
CA ALA A 35 -0.13 0.56 -4.09
C ALA A 35 0.14 -0.94 -3.90
N GLU A 36 1.02 -1.53 -4.70
CA GLU A 36 1.43 -2.93 -4.55
C GLU A 36 2.15 -3.16 -3.21
N ALA A 37 3.08 -2.27 -2.85
CA ALA A 37 3.82 -2.34 -1.59
C ALA A 37 2.88 -2.21 -0.39
N PHE A 38 1.95 -1.25 -0.42
CA PHE A 38 0.96 -1.03 0.63
C PHE A 38 0.08 -2.27 0.81
N CYS A 39 -0.49 -2.79 -0.28
CA CYS A 39 -1.39 -3.94 -0.19
C CYS A 39 -0.67 -5.20 0.27
N THR A 40 0.57 -5.40 -0.19
CA THR A 40 1.41 -6.54 0.20
C THR A 40 1.78 -6.45 1.68
N ARG A 41 2.26 -5.28 2.14
CA ARG A 41 2.72 -5.08 3.52
C ARG A 41 1.60 -5.21 4.55
N PHE A 42 0.40 -4.74 4.22
CA PHE A 42 -0.73 -4.72 5.16
C PHE A 42 -1.79 -5.79 4.88
N GLU A 43 -1.44 -6.77 4.05
CA GLU A 43 -2.32 -7.88 3.66
C GLU A 43 -3.72 -7.43 3.18
N VAL A 44 -3.76 -6.37 2.39
CA VAL A 44 -4.99 -5.85 1.77
C VAL A 44 -5.27 -6.62 0.49
N ARG A 45 -6.47 -7.19 0.36
CA ARG A 45 -6.77 -8.23 -0.65
C ARG A 45 -8.06 -8.02 -1.46
N GLY A 46 -8.78 -6.93 -1.25
CA GLY A 46 -9.90 -6.58 -2.13
C GLY A 46 -9.36 -6.23 -3.51
N ILE A 47 -10.01 -6.74 -4.57
CA ILE A 47 -9.52 -6.55 -5.94
C ILE A 47 -9.50 -5.08 -6.38
N CYS A 48 -10.31 -4.23 -5.75
CA CYS A 48 -10.36 -2.79 -5.98
C CYS A 48 -9.35 -2.00 -5.14
N ASP A 49 -8.78 -2.60 -4.10
CA ASP A 49 -7.96 -1.90 -3.11
C ASP A 49 -6.65 -1.33 -3.71
N PRO A 50 -5.92 -2.05 -4.58
CA PRO A 50 -4.74 -1.49 -5.22
C PRO A 50 -5.05 -0.23 -6.02
N MET A 51 -6.15 -0.25 -6.78
CA MET A 51 -6.60 0.91 -7.56
C MET A 51 -7.06 2.06 -6.65
N TYR A 52 -7.75 1.75 -5.54
CA TYR A 52 -8.12 2.75 -4.55
C TYR A 52 -6.88 3.42 -3.93
N CYS A 53 -5.87 2.66 -3.52
CA CYS A 53 -4.63 3.19 -2.98
C CYS A 53 -3.92 4.11 -4.00
N ALA A 54 -3.82 3.68 -5.26
CA ALA A 54 -3.23 4.48 -6.33
C ALA A 54 -4.00 5.79 -6.57
N ASN A 55 -5.34 5.73 -6.59
CA ASN A 55 -6.21 6.89 -6.78
C ASN A 55 -6.14 7.88 -5.62
N VAL A 56 -6.16 7.40 -4.37
CA VAL A 56 -6.00 8.26 -3.19
C VAL A 56 -4.65 8.96 -3.24
N ALA A 57 -3.58 8.22 -3.50
CA ALA A 57 -2.25 8.81 -3.65
C ALA A 57 -2.23 9.86 -4.76
N ALA A 58 -2.80 9.55 -5.93
CA ALA A 58 -2.85 10.47 -7.06
C ALA A 58 -3.60 11.77 -6.75
N PHE A 59 -4.77 11.66 -6.12
CA PHE A 59 -5.63 12.80 -5.84
C PHE A 59 -4.99 13.78 -4.88
N GLU A 60 -4.56 13.31 -3.71
CA GLU A 60 -4.04 14.19 -2.66
C GLU A 60 -2.69 14.81 -3.07
N THR A 61 -1.88 14.07 -3.81
CA THR A 61 -0.57 14.57 -4.31
C THR A 61 -0.67 15.40 -5.58
N GLY A 62 -1.85 15.49 -6.20
CA GLY A 62 -2.06 16.19 -7.48
C GLY A 62 -1.39 15.53 -8.68
N LEU A 63 -1.20 14.21 -8.62
CA LEU A 63 -0.75 13.36 -9.72
C LEU A 63 -1.91 12.77 -10.53
N GLY A 64 -3.15 13.02 -10.11
CA GLY A 64 -4.37 12.59 -10.82
C GLY A 64 -5.65 13.08 -10.15
N ASP A 65 -6.80 12.65 -10.69
CA ASP A 65 -8.14 13.06 -10.23
C ASP A 65 -8.77 12.12 -9.20
N GLY A 66 -8.06 11.05 -8.82
CA GLY A 66 -8.55 10.01 -7.92
C GLY A 66 -9.59 9.08 -8.53
N SER A 67 -9.80 9.12 -9.85
CA SER A 67 -10.80 8.37 -10.59
C SER A 67 -10.21 7.68 -11.83
N GLY A 68 -8.94 7.27 -11.77
CA GLY A 68 -8.26 6.56 -12.86
C GLY A 68 -7.62 7.47 -13.91
N ASN A 69 -7.64 8.79 -13.74
CA ASN A 69 -6.94 9.73 -14.61
C ASN A 69 -5.67 10.26 -13.92
N PHE A 70 -4.50 9.93 -14.46
CA PHE A 70 -3.20 10.22 -13.85
C PHE A 70 -2.43 11.31 -14.58
N ASN A 71 -3.06 12.48 -14.73
CA ASN A 71 -2.42 13.67 -15.28
C ASN A 71 -1.89 14.54 -14.15
N ALA A 72 -0.57 14.58 -13.99
CA ALA A 72 0.06 15.40 -12.97
C ALA A 72 -0.17 16.90 -13.21
N VAL A 73 -0.66 17.60 -12.19
CA VAL A 73 -0.92 19.05 -12.21
C VAL A 73 0.01 19.82 -11.28
N LYS A 74 0.70 19.13 -10.37
CA LYS A 74 1.72 19.70 -9.47
C LYS A 74 2.76 18.66 -9.07
N THR A 75 3.85 19.13 -8.46
CA THR A 75 4.79 18.28 -7.73
C THR A 75 4.25 18.01 -6.33
N PRO A 76 4.25 16.74 -5.85
CA PRO A 76 3.83 16.41 -4.50
C PRO A 76 4.67 17.12 -3.43
N THR A 77 4.02 17.55 -2.35
CA THR A 77 4.67 18.08 -1.15
C THR A 77 4.61 17.07 0.01
N GLU A 78 5.44 17.24 1.03
CA GLU A 78 5.38 16.42 2.26
C GLU A 78 4.02 16.52 2.96
N ALA A 79 3.35 17.68 2.88
CA ALA A 79 2.01 17.84 3.43
C ALA A 79 0.99 16.97 2.67
N ASP A 80 1.10 16.90 1.34
CA ASP A 80 0.23 16.04 0.52
C ASP A 80 0.45 14.55 0.84
N ILE A 81 1.72 14.14 0.97
CA ILE A 81 2.10 12.76 1.35
C ILE A 81 1.53 12.41 2.73
N ALA A 82 1.58 13.33 3.69
CA ALA A 82 1.03 13.13 5.02
C ALA A 82 -0.50 12.91 4.99
N ILE A 83 -1.23 13.63 4.12
CA ILE A 83 -2.69 13.45 3.95
C ILE A 83 -3.01 12.05 3.40
N VAL A 84 -2.27 11.58 2.39
CA VAL A 84 -2.43 10.22 1.86
C VAL A 84 -2.23 9.19 2.97
N ALA A 85 -1.17 9.35 3.75
CA ALA A 85 -0.82 8.42 4.81
C ALA A 85 -1.91 8.36 5.91
N ASP A 86 -2.43 9.50 6.34
CA ASP A 86 -3.50 9.57 7.35
C ASP A 86 -4.78 8.89 6.85
N ARG A 87 -5.17 9.22 5.61
CA ARG A 87 -6.37 8.66 4.98
C ARG A 87 -6.28 7.14 4.82
N LEU A 88 -5.15 6.61 4.37
CA LEU A 88 -4.96 5.17 4.19
C LEU A 88 -4.80 4.44 5.54
N LEU A 89 -4.13 5.06 6.52
CA LEU A 89 -4.05 4.54 7.88
C LEU A 89 -5.44 4.36 8.49
N PHE A 90 -6.31 5.35 8.32
CA PHE A 90 -7.69 5.29 8.79
C PHE A 90 -8.50 4.22 8.05
N ALA A 91 -8.49 4.26 6.71
CA ALA A 91 -9.29 3.37 5.86
C ALA A 91 -8.95 1.89 6.05
N TYR A 92 -7.67 1.56 6.27
CA TYR A 92 -7.18 0.19 6.42
C TYR A 92 -6.73 -0.15 7.84
N SER A 93 -7.17 0.61 8.84
CA SER A 93 -6.75 0.46 10.25
C SER A 93 -6.86 -0.97 10.78
N THR A 94 -7.89 -1.72 10.37
CA THR A 94 -8.09 -3.13 10.75
C THR A 94 -7.07 -4.07 10.12
N CYS A 95 -6.84 -3.97 8.80
CA CYS A 95 -5.82 -4.73 8.07
C CYS A 95 -4.41 -4.43 8.63
N ILE A 96 -4.12 -3.14 8.81
CA ILE A 96 -2.84 -2.66 9.34
C ILE A 96 -2.59 -3.21 10.75
N SER A 97 -3.59 -3.13 11.64
CA SER A 97 -3.46 -3.63 13.02
C SER A 97 -3.22 -5.13 13.08
N ALA A 98 -3.77 -5.90 12.14
CA ALA A 98 -3.57 -7.34 12.05
C ALA A 98 -2.19 -7.72 11.49
N ALA A 99 -1.73 -7.03 10.44
CA ALA A 99 -0.50 -7.37 9.72
C ALA A 99 0.76 -6.76 10.32
N SER A 100 0.70 -5.53 10.83
CA SER A 100 1.87 -4.78 11.30
C SER A 100 1.50 -3.83 12.44
N THR A 101 1.47 -4.39 13.65
CA THR A 101 1.22 -3.63 14.88
C THR A 101 2.24 -2.50 15.05
N GLY A 102 1.76 -1.29 15.37
CA GLY A 102 2.62 -0.12 15.54
C GLY A 102 2.92 0.64 14.25
N THR A 103 2.32 0.26 13.12
CA THR A 103 2.34 1.09 11.90
C THR A 103 1.76 2.47 12.19
N THR A 104 2.51 3.49 11.79
CA THR A 104 2.13 4.89 11.96
C THR A 104 1.85 5.55 10.61
N GLN A 105 1.29 6.76 10.65
CA GLN A 105 1.19 7.63 9.48
C GLN A 105 2.56 7.81 8.80
N GLU A 106 3.62 8.07 9.58
CA GLU A 106 4.97 8.26 9.03
C GLU A 106 5.49 7.04 8.27
N THR A 107 5.08 5.83 8.69
CA THR A 107 5.45 4.59 8.01
C THR A 107 4.90 4.57 6.58
N ILE A 108 3.62 4.92 6.42
CA ILE A 108 2.95 4.96 5.12
C ILE A 108 3.45 6.15 4.29
N ALA A 109 3.68 7.30 4.93
CA ALA A 109 4.24 8.49 4.29
C ALA A 109 5.62 8.21 3.70
N THR A 110 6.49 7.52 4.45
CA THR A 110 7.82 7.11 3.98
C THR A 110 7.72 6.16 2.79
N MET A 111 6.82 5.17 2.83
CA MET A 111 6.61 4.28 1.67
C MET A 111 6.20 5.04 0.41
N LEU A 112 5.30 6.01 0.52
CA LEU A 112 4.90 6.83 -0.62
C LEU A 112 6.04 7.72 -1.11
N ARG A 113 6.75 8.39 -0.19
CA ARG A 113 7.89 9.25 -0.51
C ARG A 113 8.97 8.49 -1.27
N ASP A 114 9.33 7.31 -0.80
CA ASP A 114 10.35 6.46 -1.42
C ASP A 114 9.89 5.96 -2.80
N ALA A 115 8.62 5.55 -2.93
CA ALA A 115 8.05 5.19 -4.23
C ALA A 115 8.07 6.36 -5.23
N LEU A 116 7.72 7.58 -4.79
CA LEU A 116 7.79 8.80 -5.58
C LEU A 116 9.23 9.13 -6.02
N ASN A 117 10.21 8.79 -5.19
CA ASN A 117 11.64 8.92 -5.49
C ASN A 117 12.20 7.77 -6.35
N GLY A 118 11.37 6.81 -6.75
CA GLY A 118 11.73 5.73 -7.67
C GLY A 118 12.24 4.46 -7.01
N SER A 119 12.04 4.28 -5.71
CA SER A 119 12.30 3.00 -5.05
C SER A 119 11.47 1.88 -5.68
N SER A 120 12.08 0.71 -5.76
CA SER A 120 11.48 -0.54 -6.23
C SER A 120 10.51 -1.13 -5.20
N LEU A 121 9.70 -2.11 -5.62
CA LEU A 121 8.75 -2.79 -4.74
C LEU A 121 9.48 -3.49 -3.58
N GLU A 122 10.60 -4.15 -3.88
CA GLU A 122 11.41 -4.90 -2.93
C GLU A 122 12.03 -3.99 -1.84
N GLU A 123 12.39 -2.75 -2.20
CA GLU A 123 12.93 -1.77 -1.26
C GLU A 123 11.88 -1.21 -0.29
N LEU A 124 10.61 -1.16 -0.71
CA LEU A 124 9.50 -0.67 0.13
C LEU A 124 8.96 -1.71 1.09
N LEU A 125 9.23 -2.99 0.82
CA LEU A 125 8.76 -4.09 1.66
C LEU A 125 9.75 -4.36 2.80
N PRO A 126 9.26 -4.64 4.01
CA PRO A 126 10.15 -5.06 5.09
C PRO A 126 10.87 -6.35 4.70
N ALA A 127 12.14 -6.47 5.09
CA ALA A 127 12.92 -7.68 4.84
C ALA A 127 12.16 -8.91 5.37
N PRO A 128 12.13 -10.03 4.61
CA PRO A 128 11.44 -11.23 5.05
C PRO A 128 12.05 -11.69 6.38
N VAL A 129 11.19 -11.83 7.40
CA VAL A 129 11.59 -12.42 8.68
C VAL A 129 12.02 -13.85 8.40
N PRO A 130 13.24 -14.26 8.79
CA PRO A 130 13.67 -15.65 8.64
C PRO A 130 12.64 -16.55 9.33
N ALA A 131 12.08 -17.51 8.59
CA ALA A 131 11.19 -18.50 9.16
C ALA A 131 11.93 -19.19 10.30
N LEU A 132 11.43 -19.05 11.53
CA LEU A 132 11.92 -19.81 12.68
C LEU A 132 11.72 -21.29 12.33
N GLN A 133 12.78 -21.97 11.93
CA GLN A 133 12.78 -23.41 11.74
C GLN A 133 12.55 -24.02 13.13
N SER A 134 11.32 -24.44 13.39
CA SER A 134 11.01 -25.28 14.53
C SER A 134 11.61 -26.66 14.23
N HIS A 135 12.71 -26.98 14.91
CA HIS A 135 13.25 -28.34 15.00
C HIS A 135 12.50 -29.13 16.07
#